data_AF-A0A820Z6B5-F1
#
_entry.id   AF-A0A820Z6B5-F1
#
_cell.length_a   1.000
_cell.length_b   1.000
_cell.length_c   1.000
_cell.angle_alpha   90.00
_cell.angle_beta   90.00
_cell.angle_gamma   90.00
#
_symmetry.space_group_name_H-M   'P 1'
#
loop_
_entity.id
_entity.type
_entity.pdbx_description
1 polymer ?
#
loop_
_entity_poly.entity_id
_entity_poly.type
_entity_poly.pdbx_seq_one_letter_code
_entity_poly.pdbx_strand_id
1 'polypeptide(L)'
;MNHRKDFRIGEVLNKLSSACPHIHKCVSVVHHIAQEFNIIPKTTSHHQREQRSLSIELKQLVMNFYSQDDISYQLSDKRDFITINNNNGTSKTIQKRILLFSLREAHQLFLIEHDHTDAYLSLGSFS
;
A
#
# COMPACT_ATOMS: atom_id res chain seq x y z
N MET A 1 25.63 -24.19 14.02
CA MET A 1 24.85 -23.63 12.88
C MET A 1 24.41 -22.22 13.25
N ASN A 2 24.56 -21.29 12.31
CA ASN A 2 24.59 -19.84 12.54
C ASN A 2 23.25 -19.27 13.05
N HIS A 3 23.28 -18.62 14.22
CA HIS A 3 22.23 -17.70 14.65
C HIS A 3 22.39 -16.39 13.87
N ARG A 4 21.64 -16.20 12.79
CA ARG A 4 21.43 -14.86 12.21
C ARG A 4 20.66 -14.06 13.26
N LYS A 5 21.36 -13.14 13.93
CA LYS A 5 20.72 -12.09 14.72
C LYS A 5 20.01 -11.18 13.73
N ASP A 6 18.69 -11.14 13.79
CA ASP A 6 17.90 -10.19 13.01
C ASP A 6 18.34 -8.78 13.39
N PHE A 7 19.05 -8.13 12.47
CA PHE A 7 19.61 -6.81 12.67
C PHE A 7 18.47 -5.78 12.67
N ARG A 8 18.03 -5.37 13.86
CA ARG A 8 16.97 -4.37 14.03
C ARG A 8 17.53 -2.97 13.76
N ILE A 9 17.51 -2.58 12.50
CA ILE A 9 17.98 -1.28 11.98
C ILE A 9 17.43 -0.11 12.82
N GLY A 10 16.16 -0.18 13.25
CA GLY A 10 15.53 0.86 14.08
C GLY A 10 16.23 1.10 15.43
N GLU A 11 16.74 0.05 16.08
CA GLU A 11 17.46 0.20 17.36
C GLU A 11 18.84 0.81 17.17
N VAL A 12 19.51 0.48 16.06
CA VAL A 12 20.82 1.03 15.70
C VAL A 12 20.70 2.50 15.34
N LEU A 13 19.66 2.89 14.60
CA LEU A 13 19.37 4.28 14.27
C LEU A 13 19.08 5.11 15.54
N ASN A 14 18.33 4.57 16.49
CA ASN A 14 18.04 5.25 17.78
C ASN A 14 19.27 5.39 18.68
N LYS A 15 20.20 4.43 18.64
CA LYS A 15 21.49 4.56 19.36
C LYS A 15 22.40 5.58 18.69
N LEU A 16 22.43 5.62 17.36
CA LEU A 16 23.24 6.59 16.61
C LEU A 16 22.73 8.03 16.78
N SER A 17 21.41 8.24 16.90
CA SER A 17 20.85 9.57 17.17
C SER A 17 21.31 10.14 18.52
N SER A 18 21.60 9.29 19.51
CA SER A 18 22.17 9.73 20.79
C SER A 18 23.67 10.02 20.75
N ALA A 19 24.41 9.42 19.81
CA ALA A 19 25.87 9.51 19.72
C ALA A 19 26.38 10.62 18.77
N CYS A 20 25.57 11.06 17.81
CA CYS A 20 25.94 12.11 16.85
C CYS A 20 25.03 13.34 16.98
N PRO A 21 25.50 14.48 17.52
CA PRO A 21 24.69 15.67 17.79
C PRO A 21 24.29 16.48 16.53
N HIS A 22 24.70 16.04 15.33
CA HIS A 22 24.22 16.58 14.04
C HIS A 22 23.39 15.52 13.30
N ILE A 23 22.24 15.23 13.90
CA ILE A 23 21.36 14.09 13.64
C ILE A 23 20.94 13.98 12.16
N HIS A 24 20.68 15.10 11.47
CA HIS A 24 20.11 15.06 10.13
C HIS A 24 21.06 14.56 9.04
N LYS A 25 22.36 14.88 9.12
CA LYS A 25 23.34 14.48 8.09
C LYS A 25 23.73 13.01 8.24
N CYS A 26 23.91 12.54 9.47
CA CYS A 26 24.27 11.15 9.75
C CYS A 26 23.13 10.20 9.35
N VAL A 27 21.89 10.54 9.69
CA VAL A 27 20.71 9.76 9.28
C VAL A 27 20.57 9.74 7.75
N SER A 28 20.78 10.88 7.07
CA SER A 28 20.73 10.94 5.62
C SER A 28 21.79 10.07 4.94
N VAL A 29 23.02 10.06 5.45
CA VAL A 29 24.10 9.21 4.93
C VAL A 29 23.79 7.73 5.14
N VAL A 30 23.33 7.33 6.33
CA VAL A 30 22.93 5.93 6.59
C VAL A 30 21.77 5.52 5.68
N HIS A 31 20.81 6.42 5.45
CA HIS A 31 19.70 6.17 4.54
C HIS A 31 20.15 6.01 3.08
N HIS A 32 21.07 6.84 2.60
CA HIS A 32 21.65 6.71 1.26
C HIS A 32 22.42 5.40 1.09
N ILE A 33 23.25 5.04 2.07
CA ILE A 33 23.98 3.76 2.07
C ILE A 33 22.97 2.60 2.05
N ALA A 34 21.95 2.62 2.90
CA ALA A 34 20.93 1.58 2.92
C ALA A 34 20.16 1.46 1.59
N GLN A 35 19.96 2.57 0.86
CA GLN A 35 19.39 2.58 -0.48
C GLN A 35 20.33 2.03 -1.56
N GLU A 36 21.64 2.28 -1.47
CA GLU A 36 22.63 1.68 -2.37
C GLU A 36 22.71 0.16 -2.22
N PHE A 37 22.60 -0.34 -0.99
CA PHE A 37 22.60 -1.78 -0.68
C PHE A 37 21.23 -2.45 -0.85
N ASN A 38 20.23 -1.76 -1.41
CA ASN A 38 18.85 -2.26 -1.59
C ASN A 38 18.17 -2.76 -0.29
N ILE A 39 18.61 -2.27 0.86
CA ILE A 39 17.99 -2.57 2.16
C ILE A 39 16.71 -1.75 2.32
N ILE A 40 16.69 -0.52 1.79
CA ILE A 40 15.54 0.39 1.80
C ILE A 40 15.23 0.81 0.35
N PRO A 41 13.96 0.74 -0.10
CA PRO A 41 13.61 1.21 -1.44
C PRO A 41 13.84 2.72 -1.58
N LYS A 42 14.33 3.15 -2.74
CA LYS A 42 14.47 4.57 -3.05
C LYS A 42 13.08 5.23 -3.05
N THR A 43 12.93 6.30 -2.29
CA THR A 43 11.70 7.10 -2.28
C THR A 43 11.54 7.72 -3.66
N THR A 44 10.55 7.27 -4.43
CA THR A 44 10.18 7.91 -5.69
C THR A 44 9.71 9.33 -5.42
N SER A 45 10.08 10.28 -6.27
CA SER A 45 9.64 11.66 -6.10
C SER A 45 8.10 11.74 -6.12
N HIS A 46 7.53 12.77 -5.49
CA HIS A 46 6.08 12.99 -5.49
C HIS A 46 5.50 12.94 -6.91
N HIS A 47 6.21 13.57 -7.85
CA HIS A 47 5.84 13.60 -9.26
C HIS A 47 5.86 12.20 -9.91
N GLN A 48 6.85 11.37 -9.60
CA GLN A 48 6.88 9.98 -10.07
C GLN A 48 5.75 9.13 -9.48
N ARG A 49 5.26 9.46 -8.29
CA ARG A 49 4.13 8.77 -7.66
C ARG A 49 2.79 9.17 -8.28
N GLU A 50 2.63 10.44 -8.62
CA GLU A 50 1.45 10.95 -9.34
C GLU A 50 1.32 10.35 -10.74
N GLN A 51 2.43 10.26 -11.48
CA GLN A 51 2.46 9.66 -12.82
C GLN A 51 2.09 8.17 -12.84
N ARG A 52 2.31 7.46 -11.73
CA ARG A 52 1.93 6.05 -11.57
C ARG A 52 0.53 5.86 -10.99
N SER A 53 -0.17 6.94 -10.70
CA SER A 53 -1.50 6.85 -10.10
C SER A 53 -2.55 6.58 -11.18
N LEU A 54 -3.51 5.69 -10.87
CA LEU A 54 -4.62 5.39 -11.77
C LEU A 54 -5.43 6.67 -12.06
N SER A 55 -6.01 6.76 -13.26
CA SER A 55 -6.92 7.84 -13.61
C SER A 55 -8.11 7.88 -12.63
N ILE A 56 -8.69 9.06 -12.45
CA ILE A 56 -9.83 9.25 -11.52
C ILE A 56 -11.01 8.38 -11.94
N GLU A 57 -11.29 8.33 -13.24
CA GLU A 57 -12.34 7.52 -13.84
C GLU A 57 -12.12 6.02 -13.56
N LEU A 58 -10.91 5.52 -13.80
CA LEU A 58 -10.59 4.11 -13.54
C LEU A 58 -10.69 3.76 -12.05
N LYS A 59 -10.27 4.67 -11.16
CA LYS A 59 -10.46 4.49 -9.71
C LYS A 59 -11.93 4.36 -9.34
N GLN A 60 -12.79 5.24 -9.88
CA GLN A 60 -14.22 5.20 -9.61
C GLN A 60 -14.86 3.92 -10.13
N LEU A 61 -14.49 3.50 -11.34
CA LEU A 61 -14.99 2.28 -11.96
C LEU A 61 -14.61 1.03 -11.15
N VAL A 62 -13.35 0.92 -10.71
CA VAL A 62 -12.90 -0.16 -9.80
C VAL A 62 -13.64 -0.12 -8.47
N MET A 63 -13.79 1.06 -7.86
CA MET A 63 -14.52 1.20 -6.58
C MET A 63 -15.98 0.77 -6.71
N ASN A 64 -16.65 1.14 -7.80
CA ASN A 64 -18.04 0.80 -8.05
C ASN A 64 -18.23 -0.70 -8.20
N PHE A 65 -17.38 -1.36 -8.99
CA PHE A 65 -17.43 -2.81 -9.19
C PHE A 65 -17.31 -3.56 -7.86
N TYR A 66 -16.27 -3.29 -7.06
CA TYR A 66 -16.08 -3.98 -5.79
C TYR A 66 -17.11 -3.61 -4.71
N SER A 67 -17.88 -2.54 -4.92
CA SER A 67 -18.97 -2.14 -4.01
C SER A 67 -20.30 -2.83 -4.30
N GLN A 68 -20.43 -3.57 -5.40
CA GLN A 68 -21.63 -4.32 -5.73
C GLN A 68 -21.90 -5.42 -4.69
N ASP A 69 -23.17 -5.61 -4.35
CA ASP A 69 -23.61 -6.60 -3.34
C ASP A 69 -23.35 -8.04 -3.79
N ASP A 70 -23.28 -8.29 -5.10
CA ASP A 70 -22.96 -9.60 -5.69
C ASP A 70 -21.45 -9.91 -5.67
N ILE A 71 -20.60 -8.90 -5.46
CA ILE A 71 -19.13 -9.03 -5.41
C ILE A 71 -18.61 -9.03 -3.97
N SER A 72 -19.21 -8.20 -3.12
CA SER A 72 -18.85 -8.08 -1.72
C SER A 72 -20.09 -7.80 -0.88
N TYR A 73 -20.07 -8.12 0.41
CA TYR A 73 -21.20 -7.85 1.30
C TYR A 73 -20.79 -7.02 2.52
N GLN A 74 -21.73 -6.23 3.04
CA GLN A 74 -21.52 -5.47 4.27
C GLN A 74 -21.59 -6.38 5.50
N LEU A 75 -20.63 -6.21 6.40
CA LEU A 75 -20.65 -6.89 7.69
C LEU A 75 -21.69 -6.23 8.60
N SER A 76 -22.66 -6.99 9.12
CA SER A 76 -23.72 -6.45 10.00
C SER A 76 -23.23 -5.93 11.36
N ASP A 77 -21.94 -6.04 11.68
CA ASP A 77 -21.45 -5.84 13.04
C ASP A 77 -20.94 -4.41 13.30
N LYS A 78 -21.18 -3.92 14.53
CA LYS A 78 -21.05 -2.48 14.88
C LYS A 78 -19.62 -1.92 14.86
N ARG A 79 -18.60 -2.78 14.69
CA ARG A 79 -17.18 -2.41 14.77
C ARG A 79 -16.45 -2.43 13.42
N ASP A 80 -17.17 -2.70 12.34
CA ASP A 80 -16.59 -2.82 11.01
C ASP A 80 -16.75 -1.54 10.19
N PHE A 81 -16.24 -0.43 10.72
CA PHE A 81 -16.21 0.85 10.03
C PHE A 81 -14.79 1.39 9.93
N ILE A 82 -14.52 2.13 8.87
CA ILE A 82 -13.32 2.92 8.65
C ILE A 82 -13.71 4.40 8.53
N THR A 83 -12.94 5.28 9.16
CA THR A 83 -13.12 6.72 9.02
C THR A 83 -12.08 7.24 8.04
N ILE A 84 -12.54 7.81 6.93
CA ILE A 84 -11.69 8.47 5.94
C ILE A 84 -11.75 9.96 6.18
N ASN A 85 -10.61 10.54 6.54
CA ASN A 85 -10.46 11.99 6.67
C ASN A 85 -10.13 12.57 5.30
N ASN A 86 -11.03 13.39 4.78
CA ASN A 86 -10.81 14.12 3.54
C ASN A 86 -9.93 15.35 3.81
N ASN A 87 -9.16 15.75 2.81
CA ASN A 87 -8.31 16.95 2.88
C ASN A 87 -9.10 18.25 3.14
N ASN A 88 -10.42 18.23 2.96
CA ASN A 88 -11.33 19.35 3.22
C ASN A 88 -11.76 19.44 4.70
N GLY A 89 -11.14 18.68 5.59
CA GLY A 89 -11.47 18.66 7.03
C GLY A 89 -12.72 17.85 7.39
N THR A 90 -13.39 17.25 6.40
CA THR A 90 -14.56 16.39 6.63
C THR A 90 -14.15 14.95 6.83
N SER A 91 -14.83 14.25 7.75
CA SER A 91 -14.63 12.82 7.99
C SER A 91 -15.82 12.03 7.46
N LYS A 92 -15.57 10.96 6.70
CA LYS A 92 -16.60 10.04 6.22
C LYS A 92 -16.39 8.66 6.81
N THR A 93 -17.39 8.15 7.51
CA THR A 93 -17.41 6.77 8.01
C THR A 93 -17.95 5.83 6.93
N ILE A 94 -17.23 4.77 6.62
CA ILE A 94 -17.60 3.75 5.62
C ILE A 94 -17.55 2.38 6.29
N GLN A 95 -18.53 1.52 6.00
CA GLN A 95 -18.57 0.15 6.50
C GLN A 95 -17.62 -0.74 5.69
N LYS A 96 -16.88 -1.62 6.36
CA LYS A 96 -16.04 -2.61 5.69
C LYS A 96 -16.94 -3.61 4.98
N ARG A 97 -16.46 -4.05 3.81
CA ARG A 97 -17.10 -5.08 3.01
C ARG A 97 -16.17 -6.29 2.89
N ILE A 98 -16.73 -7.48 2.88
CA ILE A 98 -16.00 -8.72 2.64
C ILE A 98 -16.24 -9.14 1.20
N LEU A 99 -15.18 -9.44 0.46
CA LEU A 99 -15.28 -10.02 -0.88
C LEU A 99 -15.88 -11.42 -0.78
N LEU A 100 -16.91 -11.68 -1.58
CA LEU A 100 -17.56 -12.99 -1.67
C LEU A 100 -16.69 -14.02 -2.40
N PHE A 101 -15.82 -13.54 -3.28
CA PHE A 101 -14.90 -14.34 -4.09
C PHE A 101 -13.45 -14.04 -3.74
N SER A 102 -12.54 -14.89 -4.21
CA SER A 102 -11.13 -14.52 -4.20
C SER A 102 -10.90 -13.28 -5.05
N LEU A 103 -9.87 -12.50 -4.70
CA LEU A 103 -9.51 -11.29 -5.42
C LEU A 103 -9.22 -11.59 -6.91
N ARG A 104 -8.71 -12.80 -7.21
CA ARG A 104 -8.48 -13.29 -8.56
C ARG A 104 -9.79 -13.48 -9.33
N GLU A 105 -10.79 -14.12 -8.73
CA GLU A 105 -12.09 -14.39 -9.36
C GLU A 105 -12.86 -13.10 -9.60
N ALA A 106 -12.94 -12.22 -8.59
CA ALA A 106 -13.59 -10.92 -8.74
C ALA A 106 -12.93 -10.07 -9.83
N HIS A 107 -11.58 -10.09 -9.90
CA HIS A 107 -10.86 -9.42 -10.98
C HIS A 107 -11.15 -10.04 -12.36
N GLN A 108 -11.25 -11.35 -12.46
CA GLN A 108 -11.59 -12.00 -13.73
C GLN A 108 -13.01 -11.60 -14.20
N LEU A 109 -13.97 -11.51 -13.28
CA LEU A 109 -15.32 -11.00 -13.58
C LEU A 109 -15.28 -9.55 -14.08
N PHE A 110 -14.49 -8.70 -13.42
CA PHE A 110 -14.27 -7.32 -13.84
C PHE A 110 -13.73 -7.21 -15.27
N LEU A 111 -12.74 -8.04 -15.64
CA LEU A 111 -12.20 -8.05 -16.99
C LEU A 111 -13.21 -8.53 -18.04
N ILE A 112 -14.06 -9.51 -17.69
CA ILE A 112 -15.13 -10.02 -18.56
C ILE A 112 -16.18 -8.93 -18.80
N GLU A 113 -16.58 -8.19 -17.75
CA GLU A 113 -17.59 -7.13 -17.84
C GLU A 113 -17.11 -5.92 -18.66
N HIS A 114 -15.82 -5.61 -18.61
CA HIS A 114 -15.23 -4.44 -19.26
C HIS A 114 -14.40 -4.75 -20.52
N ASP A 115 -14.51 -5.96 -21.09
CA ASP A 115 -13.81 -6.41 -22.30
C ASP A 115 -12.29 -6.10 -22.27
N HIS A 116 -11.66 -6.40 -21.13
CA HIS A 116 -10.25 -6.15 -20.87
C HIS A 116 -9.50 -7.46 -20.66
N THR A 117 -9.50 -8.33 -21.67
CA THR A 117 -8.87 -9.67 -21.59
C THR A 117 -7.34 -9.67 -21.44
N ASP A 118 -6.67 -8.51 -21.59
CA ASP A 118 -5.20 -8.44 -21.64
C ASP A 118 -4.53 -7.91 -20.35
N ALA A 119 -5.31 -7.44 -19.37
CA ALA A 119 -4.75 -6.86 -18.14
C ALA A 119 -4.54 -7.93 -17.06
N TYR A 120 -3.45 -8.71 -17.15
CA TYR A 120 -3.09 -9.65 -16.10
C TYR A 120 -2.49 -8.93 -14.89
N LEU A 121 -3.02 -9.20 -13.69
CA LEU A 121 -2.35 -8.87 -12.42
C LEU A 121 -1.10 -9.75 -12.31
N SER A 122 0.03 -9.27 -12.83
CA SER A 122 1.33 -9.83 -12.49
C SER A 122 1.61 -9.49 -11.03
N LEU A 123 1.23 -10.41 -10.13
CA LEU A 123 1.83 -10.48 -8.81
C LEU A 123 3.28 -10.89 -9.05
N GLY A 124 4.16 -9.89 -9.10
CA GLY A 124 5.59 -10.13 -9.14
C GLY A 124 5.95 -11.14 -8.06
N SER A 125 6.38 -12.32 -8.48
CA SER A 125 6.85 -13.38 -7.60
C SER A 125 7.94 -12.79 -6.73
N PHE A 126 7.69 -12.65 -5.43
CA PHE A 126 8.75 -12.38 -4.47
C PHE A 126 9.59 -13.66 -4.37
N SER A 127 10.62 -13.74 -5.20
CA SER A 127 11.73 -14.70 -5.09
C SER A 127 12.87 -14.11 -4.29
#